data_AF-A0A521K0N6-F1
#
_entry.id   AF-A0A521K0N6-F1
#
_cell.length_a   1.000
_cell.length_b   1.000
_cell.length_c   1.000
_cell.angle_alpha   90.00
_cell.angle_beta   90.00
_cell.angle_gamma   90.00
#
_symmetry.space_group_name_H-M   'P 1'
#
loop_
_entity.id
_entity.type
_entity.pdbx_description
1 polymer ?
#
loop_
_entity_poly.entity_id
_entity_poly.type
_entity_poly.pdbx_seq_one_letter_code
_entity_poly.pdbx_strand_id
1 'polypeptide(L)'
;MTRQLMVGIDKVCRSAYSYASAIRTPSVGIMISKDDCIQKYNEYKKQHEVIPKKKDFFKFAGIHERQLVGLYGRDAYTKLQEECGDEANKLNLEKTPTEKIMRQYGDLALELEELPNSSDWIERHFKPSISGLERRPHFIKWSEFPSKFTEWIQNNQVKGYEKVLGYINESSAKSKVKAEKRDREFEKLISNIRSWSPGRRRNSEGEYKIELRRHLESLGYTVNEEFGESNFDLLINKRHAVEIKKDPQLSEYDRLFGQLARHLQHQLRVIALILDAPSEDKFSNFTSLVDTYLCKDEKIVEVIKK
;
A
#
# COMPACT_ATOMS: atom_id res chain seq x y z
N MET A 1 -69.63 27.68 -26.53
CA MET A 1 -70.02 28.44 -25.32
C MET A 1 -68.90 28.27 -24.30
N THR A 2 -67.81 29.03 -24.32
CA THR A 2 -67.58 30.43 -23.89
C THR A 2 -67.32 30.57 -22.38
N ARG A 3 -66.08 31.02 -22.04
CA ARG A 3 -65.63 31.84 -20.86
C ARG A 3 -65.53 31.16 -19.48
N GLN A 4 -64.38 31.19 -18.80
CA GLN A 4 -63.60 32.28 -18.14
C GLN A 4 -64.03 32.58 -16.68
N LEU A 5 -63.02 32.51 -15.79
CA LEU A 5 -62.67 33.43 -14.68
C LEU A 5 -63.71 33.88 -13.63
N MET A 6 -63.34 33.70 -12.35
CA MET A 6 -63.39 34.69 -11.24
C MET A 6 -62.77 34.00 -10.00
N VAL A 7 -61.65 34.41 -9.40
CA VAL A 7 -61.27 35.66 -8.71
C VAL A 7 -62.22 36.06 -7.59
N GLY A 8 -61.73 35.98 -6.33
CA GLY A 8 -61.87 37.10 -5.40
C GLY A 8 -62.37 36.80 -3.97
N ILE A 9 -61.47 37.12 -3.03
CA ILE A 9 -61.74 37.84 -1.76
C ILE A 9 -62.22 36.99 -0.57
N ASP A 10 -61.31 36.77 0.38
CA ASP A 10 -61.51 37.30 1.75
C ASP A 10 -60.17 37.52 2.46
N LYS A 11 -59.70 38.76 2.39
CA LYS A 11 -58.80 39.37 3.37
C LYS A 11 -59.71 40.00 4.42
N VAL A 12 -59.40 39.78 5.70
CA VAL A 12 -59.34 40.76 6.81
C VAL A 12 -59.54 40.00 8.14
N CYS A 13 -58.83 40.45 9.18
CA CYS A 13 -58.83 39.98 10.58
C CYS A 13 -57.93 38.78 10.92
N ARG A 14 -56.64 39.06 11.13
CA ARG A 14 -56.00 38.95 12.47
C ARG A 14 -54.57 39.50 12.42
N SER A 15 -54.49 40.82 12.53
CA SER A 15 -53.37 41.53 13.13
C SER A 15 -53.56 41.49 14.64
N ALA A 16 -52.65 40.81 15.36
CA ALA A 16 -52.23 41.10 16.74
C ALA A 16 -51.35 39.93 17.22
N TYR A 17 -50.29 40.23 17.98
CA TYR A 17 -49.23 39.35 18.49
C TYR A 17 -47.98 39.18 17.61
N SER A 18 -47.43 40.31 17.19
CA SER A 18 -45.98 40.55 17.15
C SER A 18 -45.65 41.57 18.25
N TYR A 19 -44.51 41.42 18.92
CA TYR A 19 -44.03 42.11 20.13
C TYR A 19 -44.35 41.43 21.48
N ALA A 20 -43.81 40.22 21.65
CA ALA A 20 -43.18 39.88 22.93
C ALA A 20 -41.66 39.98 22.73
N SER A 21 -41.13 41.15 23.05
CA SER A 21 -39.72 41.43 23.23
C SER A 21 -39.18 40.47 24.29
N ALA A 22 -38.59 39.36 23.84
CA ALA A 22 -37.77 38.52 24.70
C ALA A 22 -36.56 39.36 25.11
N ILE A 23 -36.65 39.88 26.33
CA ILE A 23 -35.51 40.40 27.09
C ILE A 23 -34.48 39.28 27.12
N ARG A 24 -33.52 39.31 26.17
CA ARG A 24 -32.26 38.61 26.35
C ARG A 24 -31.58 39.33 27.50
N THR A 25 -31.73 38.78 28.70
CA THR A 25 -30.75 39.02 29.76
C THR A 25 -29.38 38.76 29.16
N PRO A 26 -28.47 39.75 29.12
CA PRO A 26 -27.11 39.48 28.70
C PRO A 26 -26.58 38.40 29.63
N SER A 27 -26.20 37.25 29.08
CA SER A 27 -25.42 36.28 29.83
C SER A 27 -24.15 37.03 30.23
N VAL A 28 -24.05 37.38 31.50
CA VAL A 28 -22.80 37.81 32.11
C VAL A 28 -21.82 36.72 31.72
N GLY A 29 -20.91 37.03 30.80
CA GLY A 29 -19.85 36.11 30.42
C GLY A 29 -19.04 35.87 31.68
N ILE A 30 -19.30 34.76 32.37
CA ILE A 30 -18.47 34.33 33.48
C ILE A 30 -17.09 34.15 32.86
N MET A 31 -16.19 35.09 33.13
CA MET A 31 -14.79 34.96 32.76
C MET A 31 -14.24 33.84 33.63
N ILE A 32 -14.26 32.63 33.10
CA ILE A 32 -13.67 31.45 33.74
C ILE A 32 -12.16 31.65 33.73
N SER A 33 -11.56 31.64 34.91
CA SER A 33 -10.13 31.69 35.10
C SER A 33 -9.52 30.28 35.12
N LYS A 34 -8.18 30.19 35.05
CA LYS A 34 -7.47 28.92 35.22
C LYS A 34 -7.71 28.31 36.61
N ASP A 35 -7.72 29.16 37.64
CA ASP A 35 -7.93 28.75 39.03
C ASP A 35 -9.32 28.15 39.24
N ASP A 36 -10.35 28.70 38.59
CA ASP A 36 -11.70 28.13 38.61
C ASP A 36 -11.74 26.70 38.04
N CYS A 37 -11.00 26.47 36.94
CA CYS A 37 -10.91 25.15 36.33
C CYS A 37 -10.16 24.15 37.24
N ILE A 38 -9.06 24.57 37.87
CA ILE A 38 -8.30 23.75 38.83
C ILE A 38 -9.16 23.40 40.04
N GLN A 39 -9.87 24.38 40.59
CA GLN A 39 -10.77 24.17 41.72
C GLN A 39 -11.87 23.16 41.36
N LYS A 40 -12.56 23.35 40.23
CA LYS A 40 -13.62 22.43 39.77
C LYS A 40 -13.11 21.03 39.50
N TYR A 41 -11.87 20.91 39.01
CA TYR A 41 -11.23 19.62 38.78
C TYR A 41 -10.95 18.88 40.09
N ASN A 42 -10.42 19.59 41.09
CA ASN A 42 -10.17 19.03 42.42
C ASN A 42 -11.48 18.73 43.19
N GLU A 43 -12.52 19.54 43.02
CA GLU A 43 -13.87 19.27 43.54
C GLU A 43 -14.42 17.95 42.99
N TYR A 44 -14.30 17.72 41.67
CA TYR A 44 -14.69 16.45 41.06
C TYR A 44 -13.94 15.27 41.67
N LYS A 45 -12.60 15.37 41.76
CA LYS A 45 -11.76 14.30 42.33
C LYS A 45 -12.14 13.99 43.77
N LYS A 46 -12.42 15.01 44.58
CA LYS A 46 -12.84 14.85 45.97
C LYS A 46 -14.22 14.19 46.08
N GLN A 47 -15.16 14.53 45.19
CA GLN A 47 -16.53 14.02 45.25
C GLN A 47 -16.66 12.58 44.69
N HIS A 48 -15.86 12.22 43.70
CA HIS A 48 -15.99 10.96 42.98
C HIS A 48 -14.83 9.98 43.22
N GLU A 49 -13.79 10.40 43.97
CA GLU A 49 -12.58 9.62 44.27
C GLU A 49 -11.86 9.05 43.03
N VAL A 50 -12.07 9.66 41.86
CA VAL A 50 -11.48 9.26 40.59
C VAL A 50 -11.01 10.46 39.78
N ILE A 51 -10.00 10.24 38.93
CA ILE A 51 -9.57 11.22 37.91
C ILE A 51 -10.71 11.36 36.89
N PRO A 52 -11.27 12.58 36.69
CA PRO A 52 -12.34 12.75 35.73
C PRO A 52 -11.88 12.37 34.33
N LYS A 53 -12.78 11.79 33.52
CA LYS A 53 -12.59 11.74 32.07
C LYS A 53 -12.96 13.10 31.49
N LYS A 54 -12.37 13.45 30.35
CA LYS A 54 -12.59 14.73 29.64
C LYS A 54 -14.07 15.13 29.56
N LYS A 55 -14.95 14.23 29.11
CA LYS A 55 -16.40 14.49 28.97
C LYS A 55 -17.08 14.74 30.32
N ASP A 56 -16.70 13.99 31.34
CA ASP A 56 -17.32 14.05 32.68
C ASP A 56 -16.91 15.33 33.41
N PHE A 57 -15.65 15.76 33.26
CA PHE A 57 -15.18 17.04 33.75
C PHE A 57 -15.97 18.21 33.15
N PHE A 58 -16.10 18.28 31.82
CA PHE A 58 -16.82 19.38 31.18
C PHE A 58 -18.29 19.44 31.61
N LYS A 59 -18.93 18.27 31.76
CA LYS A 59 -20.31 18.19 32.26
C LYS A 59 -20.42 18.66 33.70
N PHE A 60 -19.49 18.28 34.57
CA PHE A 60 -19.49 18.65 35.98
C PHE A 60 -19.15 20.11 36.21
N ALA A 61 -18.11 20.62 35.55
CA ALA A 61 -17.66 21.99 35.71
C ALA A 61 -18.61 23.01 35.06
N GLY A 62 -19.53 22.55 34.19
CA GLY A 62 -20.45 23.43 33.47
C GLY A 62 -19.75 24.35 32.48
N ILE A 63 -18.54 23.99 32.05
CA ILE A 63 -17.72 24.79 31.14
C ILE A 63 -17.69 24.16 29.74
N HIS A 64 -17.70 25.00 28.71
CA HIS A 64 -17.58 24.54 27.33
C HIS A 64 -16.10 24.32 26.99
N GLU A 65 -15.79 23.29 26.19
CA GLU A 65 -14.41 22.94 25.80
C GLU A 65 -13.63 24.13 25.20
N ARG A 66 -14.30 24.94 24.37
CA ARG A 66 -13.72 26.17 23.80
C ARG A 66 -13.21 27.17 24.85
N GLN A 67 -13.85 27.24 26.03
CA GLN A 67 -13.42 28.13 27.10
C GLN A 67 -12.11 27.64 27.71
N LEU A 68 -11.98 26.34 27.97
CA LEU A 68 -10.73 25.75 28.45
C LEU A 68 -9.60 25.87 27.41
N VAL A 69 -9.92 25.69 26.13
CA VAL A 69 -8.95 25.90 25.02
C VAL A 69 -8.50 27.36 24.94
N GLY A 70 -9.36 28.34 25.25
CA GLY A 70 -8.98 29.74 25.34
C GLY A 70 -7.94 30.03 26.43
N LEU A 71 -7.95 29.26 27.52
CA LEU A 71 -7.05 29.44 28.67
C LEU A 71 -5.72 28.67 28.53
N TYR A 72 -5.76 27.45 27.99
CA TYR A 72 -4.62 26.53 27.96
C TYR A 72 -4.08 26.23 26.55
N GLY A 73 -4.78 26.68 25.50
CA GLY A 73 -4.43 26.43 24.10
C GLY A 73 -4.70 24.99 23.67
N ARG A 74 -3.87 24.46 22.75
CA ARG A 74 -3.96 23.05 22.34
C ARG A 74 -3.70 22.11 23.52
N ASP A 75 -4.39 20.97 23.53
CA ASP A 75 -4.34 19.95 24.59
C ASP A 75 -4.74 20.49 25.98
N ALA A 76 -5.68 21.44 25.99
CA ALA A 76 -6.10 22.18 27.18
C ALA A 76 -6.47 21.30 28.39
N TYR A 77 -7.17 20.19 28.13
CA TYR A 77 -7.57 19.28 29.20
C TYR A 77 -6.38 18.52 29.79
N THR A 78 -5.47 18.01 28.95
CA THR A 78 -4.23 17.35 29.37
C THR A 78 -3.40 18.27 30.28
N LYS A 79 -3.25 19.55 29.89
CA LYS A 79 -2.52 20.54 30.70
C LYS A 79 -3.19 20.83 32.03
N LEU A 80 -4.53 20.87 32.08
CA LEU A 80 -5.26 21.01 33.33
C LEU A 80 -5.01 19.80 34.26
N GLN A 81 -4.98 18.57 33.71
CA GLN A 81 -4.65 17.37 34.49
C GLN A 81 -3.24 17.45 35.07
N GLU A 82 -2.27 17.85 34.24
CA GLU A 82 -0.86 18.04 34.65
C GLU A 82 -0.72 19.13 35.73
N GLU A 83 -1.39 20.27 35.58
CA GLU A 83 -1.39 21.35 36.59
C GLU A 83 -2.08 20.92 37.91
N CYS A 84 -3.00 19.94 37.85
CA CYS A 84 -3.62 19.33 39.04
C CYS A 84 -2.83 18.13 39.59
N GLY A 85 -1.63 17.84 39.05
CA GLY A 85 -0.73 16.78 39.51
C GLY A 85 -1.10 15.37 39.06
N ASP A 86 -1.98 15.21 38.06
CA ASP A 86 -2.33 13.91 37.49
C ASP A 86 -1.51 13.60 36.22
N GLU A 87 -1.19 12.32 36.02
CA GLU A 87 -0.66 11.85 34.76
C GLU A 87 -1.73 11.95 33.67
N ALA A 88 -1.51 12.84 32.71
CA ALA A 88 -2.44 12.99 31.60
C ALA A 88 -2.45 11.72 30.74
N ASN A 89 -3.65 11.26 30.41
CA ASN A 89 -3.85 10.09 29.54
C ASN A 89 -3.61 10.45 28.07
N LYS A 90 -2.36 10.85 27.76
CA LYS A 90 -1.88 11.10 26.42
C LYS A 90 -1.15 9.86 25.95
N LEU A 91 -1.48 9.37 24.75
CA LEU A 91 -0.64 8.41 24.04
C LEU A 91 0.76 9.02 23.95
N ASN A 92 1.73 8.44 24.67
CA ASN A 92 3.12 8.83 24.52
C ASN A 92 3.56 8.41 23.10
N LEU A 93 3.66 9.39 22.21
CA LEU A 93 4.08 9.22 20.83
C LEU A 93 5.60 9.44 20.68
N GLU A 94 6.38 9.26 21.75
CA GLU A 94 7.84 9.26 21.66
C GLU A 94 8.28 8.22 20.63
N LYS A 95 8.69 8.75 19.47
CA LYS A 95 9.14 7.97 18.34
C LYS A 95 10.51 7.44 18.67
N THR A 96 10.70 6.13 18.52
CA THR A 96 12.03 5.53 18.63
C THR A 96 12.93 6.16 17.55
N PRO A 97 14.05 6.79 17.90
CA PRO A 97 14.94 7.37 16.90
C PRO A 97 15.43 6.32 15.90
N THR A 98 15.58 6.69 14.62
CA THR A 98 16.05 5.76 13.57
C THR A 98 17.39 5.13 13.94
N GLU A 99 18.29 5.86 14.59
CA GLU A 99 19.56 5.31 15.06
C GLU A 99 19.37 4.11 16.00
N LYS A 100 18.46 4.23 16.98
CA LYS A 100 18.16 3.16 17.94
C LYS A 100 17.55 1.94 17.23
N ILE A 101 16.70 2.18 16.24
CA ILE A 101 16.09 1.12 15.41
C ILE A 101 17.17 0.36 14.64
N MET A 102 18.11 1.08 14.01
CA MET A 102 19.19 0.47 13.25
C MET A 102 20.12 -0.33 14.15
N ARG A 103 20.50 0.20 15.32
CA ARG A 103 21.30 -0.53 16.31
C ARG A 103 20.61 -1.80 16.78
N GLN A 104 19.32 -1.74 17.11
CA GLN A 104 18.55 -2.94 17.48
C GLN A 104 18.60 -4.03 16.42
N TYR A 105 18.52 -3.66 15.13
CA TYR A 105 18.63 -4.61 14.03
C TYR A 105 20.03 -5.20 13.90
N GLY A 106 21.06 -4.36 13.98
CA GLY A 106 22.46 -4.79 13.91
C GLY A 106 22.85 -5.70 15.07
N ASP A 107 22.49 -5.31 16.30
CA ASP A 107 22.77 -6.06 17.53
C ASP A 107 22.06 -7.41 17.50
N LEU A 108 20.81 -7.43 17.05
CA LEU A 108 20.04 -8.65 16.85
C LEU A 108 20.70 -9.59 15.83
N ALA A 109 21.17 -9.06 14.71
CA ALA A 109 21.86 -9.86 13.71
C ALA A 109 23.20 -10.43 14.21
N LEU A 110 23.90 -9.69 15.06
CA LEU A 110 25.11 -10.18 15.72
C LEU A 110 24.79 -11.27 16.75
N GLU A 111 23.72 -11.11 17.52
CA GLU A 111 23.25 -12.09 18.52
C GLU A 111 22.85 -13.42 17.88
N LEU A 112 22.13 -13.37 16.75
CA LEU A 112 21.67 -14.55 16.02
C LEU A 112 22.75 -15.16 15.12
N GLU A 113 23.85 -14.44 14.89
CA GLU A 113 24.87 -14.77 13.88
C GLU A 113 24.31 -14.91 12.45
N GLU A 114 23.14 -14.33 12.17
CA GLU A 114 22.49 -14.30 10.86
C GLU A 114 21.56 -13.07 10.72
N LEU A 115 20.95 -12.88 9.55
CA LEU A 115 19.98 -11.79 9.38
C LEU A 115 18.65 -12.13 10.07
N PRO A 116 18.15 -11.28 10.97
CA PRO A 116 16.90 -11.54 11.64
C PRO A 116 15.71 -11.53 10.69
N ASN A 117 14.78 -12.44 10.94
CA ASN A 117 13.45 -12.41 10.36
C ASN A 117 12.49 -11.59 11.24
N SER A 118 11.29 -11.34 10.74
CA SER A 118 10.27 -10.54 11.42
C SER A 118 9.89 -11.09 12.81
N SER A 119 9.89 -12.41 12.98
CA SER A 119 9.50 -13.07 14.22
C SER A 119 10.51 -12.78 15.33
N ASP A 120 11.81 -12.78 15.00
CA ASP A 120 12.90 -12.52 15.95
C ASP A 120 12.79 -11.12 16.57
N TRP A 121 12.32 -10.15 15.78
CA TRP A 121 12.05 -8.77 16.22
C TRP A 121 10.85 -8.67 17.16
N ILE A 122 9.80 -9.47 16.89
CA ILE A 122 8.58 -9.52 17.70
C ILE A 122 8.87 -10.18 19.05
N GLU A 123 9.61 -11.29 19.05
CA GLU A 123 9.97 -12.06 20.24
C GLU A 123 10.78 -11.24 21.24
N ARG A 124 11.72 -10.42 20.75
CA ARG A 124 12.51 -9.50 21.58
C ARG A 124 11.76 -8.21 21.96
N HIS A 125 10.49 -8.09 21.57
CA HIS A 125 9.62 -6.96 21.86
C HIS A 125 10.22 -5.60 21.49
N PHE A 126 11.01 -5.56 20.42
CA PHE A 126 11.65 -4.32 19.98
C PHE A 126 10.62 -3.29 19.50
N LYS A 127 11.02 -2.02 19.63
CA LYS A 127 10.22 -0.85 19.25
C LYS A 127 10.93 -0.07 18.15
N PRO A 128 10.22 0.37 17.11
CA PRO A 128 8.79 0.18 16.88
C PRO A 128 8.47 -1.26 16.46
N SER A 129 7.19 -1.64 16.55
CA SER A 129 6.72 -2.90 15.95
C SER A 129 6.94 -2.88 14.44
N ILE A 130 6.84 -4.03 13.77
CA ILE A 130 6.93 -4.12 12.31
C ILE A 130 5.93 -3.20 11.61
N SER A 131 4.68 -3.22 12.05
CA SER A 131 3.64 -2.30 11.57
C SER A 131 3.93 -0.83 11.89
N GLY A 132 4.72 -0.55 12.94
CA GLY A 132 5.16 0.78 13.31
C GLY A 132 6.35 1.27 12.47
N LEU A 133 7.24 0.37 12.05
CA LEU A 133 8.36 0.66 11.13
C LEU A 133 7.85 1.16 9.78
N GLU A 134 6.80 0.54 9.24
CA GLU A 134 6.23 0.89 7.94
C GLU A 134 5.47 2.22 7.95
N ARG A 135 5.13 2.75 9.14
CA ARG A 135 4.35 3.98 9.31
C ARG A 135 5.27 5.19 9.54
N ARG A 136 4.67 6.38 9.46
CA ARG A 136 5.33 7.63 9.85
C ARG A 136 5.90 7.51 11.28
N PRO A 137 7.15 7.95 11.51
CA PRO A 137 8.03 8.69 10.60
C PRO A 137 9.02 7.81 9.81
N HIS A 138 9.06 6.49 10.04
CA HIS A 138 10.18 5.66 9.62
C HIS A 138 10.05 5.20 8.17
N PHE A 139 8.86 4.74 7.75
CA PHE A 139 8.59 4.24 6.40
C PHE A 139 9.58 3.17 5.92
N ILE A 140 9.94 2.24 6.81
CA ILE A 140 10.84 1.12 6.49
C ILE A 140 10.00 -0.15 6.44
N LYS A 141 9.91 -0.77 5.26
CA LYS A 141 9.39 -2.15 5.16
C LYS A 141 10.44 -3.13 5.64
N TRP A 142 10.00 -4.26 6.20
CA TRP A 142 10.93 -5.29 6.69
C TRP A 142 11.88 -5.80 5.60
N SER A 143 11.37 -5.99 4.38
CA SER A 143 12.18 -6.41 3.21
C SER A 143 13.25 -5.40 2.80
N GLU A 144 13.08 -4.13 3.14
CA GLU A 144 14.00 -3.03 2.83
C GLU A 144 14.99 -2.75 3.97
N PHE A 145 14.83 -3.41 5.12
CA PHE A 145 15.65 -3.18 6.29
C PHE A 145 17.15 -3.45 6.04
N PRO A 146 17.56 -4.55 5.36
CA PRO A 146 18.97 -4.79 5.07
C PRO A 146 19.65 -3.68 4.26
N SER A 147 18.97 -3.16 3.23
CA SER A 147 19.52 -2.06 2.42
C SER A 147 19.57 -0.76 3.23
N LYS A 148 18.50 -0.44 3.97
CA LYS A 148 18.44 0.75 4.84
C LYS A 148 19.49 0.74 5.95
N PHE A 149 19.78 -0.43 6.51
CA PHE A 149 20.82 -0.60 7.51
C PHE A 149 22.22 -0.35 6.92
N THR A 150 22.47 -0.85 5.70
CA THR A 150 23.72 -0.60 4.97
C THR A 150 23.92 0.89 4.67
N GLU A 151 22.88 1.56 4.16
CA GLU A 151 22.88 3.01 3.93
C GLU A 151 23.19 3.79 5.22
N TRP A 152 22.56 3.40 6.34
CA TRP A 152 22.76 4.04 7.63
C TRP A 152 24.20 3.89 8.14
N ILE A 153 24.80 2.71 8.07
CA ILE A 153 26.20 2.49 8.46
C ILE A 153 27.14 3.37 7.62
N GLN A 154 26.95 3.41 6.30
CA GLN A 154 27.80 4.17 5.39
C GLN A 154 27.71 5.67 5.66
N ASN A 155 26.49 6.20 5.81
CA ASN A 155 26.26 7.62 6.02
C ASN A 155 26.74 8.11 7.40
N ASN A 156 26.70 7.26 8.43
CA ASN A 156 27.04 7.64 9.80
C ASN A 156 28.41 7.08 10.26
N GLN A 157 29.13 6.37 9.40
CA GLN A 157 30.45 5.77 9.67
C GLN A 157 30.47 4.89 10.94
N VAL A 158 29.41 4.12 11.16
CA VAL A 158 29.25 3.29 12.37
C VAL A 158 30.11 2.04 12.25
N LYS A 159 30.95 1.77 13.27
CA LYS A 159 31.83 0.60 13.35
C LYS A 159 31.22 -0.51 14.21
N GLY A 160 31.69 -1.75 14.04
CA GLY A 160 31.31 -2.89 14.87
C GLY A 160 30.20 -3.79 14.28
N TYR A 161 29.70 -3.45 13.10
CA TYR A 161 28.68 -4.22 12.38
C TYR A 161 29.21 -4.85 11.08
N GLU A 162 30.53 -5.02 10.96
CA GLU A 162 31.19 -5.55 9.75
C GLU A 162 30.70 -6.97 9.43
N LYS A 163 30.46 -7.80 10.46
CA LYS A 163 29.87 -9.14 10.30
C LYS A 163 28.44 -9.09 9.74
N VAL A 164 27.62 -8.14 10.21
CA VAL A 164 26.24 -7.96 9.72
C VAL A 164 26.23 -7.56 8.26
N LEU A 165 27.13 -6.65 7.85
CA LEU A 165 27.32 -6.32 6.43
C LEU A 165 27.74 -7.57 5.62
N GLY A 166 28.55 -8.46 6.20
CA GLY A 166 28.85 -9.78 5.64
C GLY A 166 27.60 -10.62 5.38
N TYR A 167 26.72 -10.78 6.37
CA TYR A 167 25.46 -11.52 6.22
C TYR A 167 24.54 -10.93 5.15
N ILE A 168 24.44 -9.60 5.07
CA ILE A 168 23.69 -8.89 4.03
C ILE A 168 24.28 -9.20 2.65
N ASN A 169 25.60 -9.11 2.50
CA ASN A 169 26.27 -9.39 1.25
C ASN A 169 26.09 -10.83 0.81
N GLU A 170 26.21 -11.81 1.71
CA GLU A 170 25.98 -13.22 1.42
C GLU A 170 24.53 -13.53 1.02
N SER A 171 23.56 -12.95 1.73
CA SER A 171 22.14 -13.07 1.42
C SER A 171 21.82 -12.45 0.05
N SER A 172 22.41 -11.29 -0.25
CA SER A 172 22.27 -10.63 -1.55
C SER A 172 22.91 -11.45 -2.67
N ALA A 173 24.08 -12.06 -2.43
CA ALA A 173 24.77 -12.91 -3.40
C ALA A 173 23.96 -14.17 -3.70
N LYS A 174 23.42 -14.84 -2.67
CA LYS A 174 22.52 -16.00 -2.85
C LYS A 174 21.25 -15.63 -3.63
N SER A 175 20.72 -14.43 -3.41
CA SER A 175 19.54 -13.92 -4.13
C SER A 175 19.86 -13.57 -5.59
N LYS A 176 21.03 -12.96 -5.85
CA LYS A 176 21.53 -12.68 -7.20
C LYS A 176 21.77 -13.96 -8.00
N VAL A 177 22.40 -14.98 -7.41
CA VAL A 177 22.60 -16.29 -8.08
C VAL A 177 21.25 -16.93 -8.44
N LYS A 178 20.23 -16.81 -7.59
CA LYS A 178 18.87 -17.28 -7.90
C LYS A 178 18.18 -16.45 -8.98
N ALA A 179 18.40 -15.13 -9.04
CA ALA A 179 17.90 -14.28 -10.11
C ALA A 179 18.58 -14.63 -11.45
N GLU A 180 19.92 -14.68 -11.48
CA GLU A 180 20.68 -15.07 -12.67
C GLU A 180 20.31 -16.45 -13.21
N LYS A 181 20.07 -17.43 -12.33
CA LYS A 181 19.61 -18.75 -12.74
C LYS A 181 18.22 -18.70 -13.39
N ARG A 182 17.31 -17.87 -12.86
CA ARG A 182 15.96 -17.66 -13.43
C ARG A 182 16.04 -16.95 -14.78
N ASP A 183 16.93 -15.99 -14.92
CA ASP A 183 17.14 -15.26 -16.17
C ASP A 183 17.70 -16.20 -17.24
N ARG A 184 18.69 -17.04 -16.90
CA ARG A 184 19.21 -18.07 -17.82
C ARG A 184 18.14 -19.10 -18.22
N GLU A 185 17.27 -19.49 -17.30
CA GLU A 185 16.14 -20.38 -17.58
C GLU A 185 15.17 -19.75 -18.60
N PHE A 186 14.84 -18.46 -18.42
CA PHE A 186 14.00 -17.73 -19.34
C PHE A 186 14.66 -17.57 -20.73
N GLU A 187 15.92 -17.16 -20.79
CA GLU A 187 16.64 -17.03 -22.07
C GLU A 187 16.72 -18.36 -22.82
N LYS A 188 16.94 -19.47 -22.10
CA LYS A 188 16.91 -20.81 -22.68
C LYS A 188 15.53 -21.16 -23.22
N LEU A 189 14.47 -20.80 -22.50
CA LEU A 189 13.10 -20.97 -22.96
C LEU A 189 12.82 -20.16 -24.24
N ILE A 190 13.21 -18.88 -24.27
CA ILE A 190 13.08 -18.03 -25.46
C ILE A 190 13.82 -18.64 -26.64
N SER A 191 15.07 -19.07 -26.45
CA SER A 191 15.88 -19.73 -27.47
C SER A 191 15.18 -20.97 -28.03
N ASN A 192 14.64 -21.82 -27.16
CA ASN A 192 13.93 -23.02 -27.58
C ASN A 192 12.65 -22.69 -28.36
N ILE A 193 11.84 -21.72 -27.92
CA ILE A 193 10.65 -21.27 -28.67
C ILE A 193 11.04 -20.64 -30.01
N ARG A 194 12.13 -19.84 -30.06
CA ARG A 194 12.66 -19.28 -31.31
C ARG A 194 13.19 -20.35 -32.26
N SER A 195 13.71 -21.47 -31.76
CA SER A 195 14.14 -22.62 -32.58
C SER A 195 13.00 -23.53 -33.04
N TRP A 196 11.86 -23.51 -32.34
CA TRP A 196 10.70 -24.30 -32.70
C TRP A 196 10.02 -23.77 -33.97
N SER A 197 9.71 -24.65 -34.91
CA SER A 197 8.90 -24.32 -36.08
C SER A 197 7.72 -25.28 -36.15
N PRO A 198 6.49 -24.79 -36.38
CA PRO A 198 5.35 -25.68 -36.56
C PRO A 198 5.56 -26.54 -37.81
N GLY A 199 5.29 -27.84 -37.71
CA GLY A 199 5.52 -28.79 -38.80
C GLY A 199 4.61 -28.55 -40.02
N ARG A 200 3.50 -27.82 -39.83
CA ARG A 200 2.65 -27.30 -40.89
C ARG A 200 1.84 -26.12 -40.37
N ARG A 201 1.33 -25.30 -41.29
CA ARG A 201 0.37 -24.24 -40.94
C ARG A 201 -0.89 -24.88 -40.32
N ARG A 202 -1.34 -24.34 -39.19
CA ARG A 202 -2.54 -24.81 -38.48
C ARG A 202 -3.73 -23.92 -38.76
N ASN A 203 -4.93 -24.44 -38.53
CA ASN A 203 -6.16 -23.68 -38.76
C ASN A 203 -6.54 -22.83 -37.54
N SER A 204 -6.15 -23.25 -36.33
CA SER A 204 -6.52 -22.62 -35.06
C SER A 204 -5.33 -22.38 -34.13
N GLU A 205 -5.46 -21.41 -33.21
CA GLU A 205 -4.50 -21.16 -32.12
C GLU A 205 -4.31 -22.39 -31.24
N GLY A 206 -5.40 -23.12 -30.94
CA GLY A 206 -5.37 -24.32 -30.11
C GLY A 206 -4.48 -25.45 -30.68
N GLU A 207 -4.43 -25.61 -32.00
CA GLU A 207 -3.55 -26.61 -32.62
C GLU A 207 -2.07 -26.24 -32.45
N TYR A 208 -1.72 -24.95 -32.62
CA TYR A 208 -0.36 -24.48 -32.39
C TYR A 208 0.03 -24.60 -30.91
N LYS A 209 -0.91 -24.32 -30.00
CA LYS A 209 -0.74 -24.51 -28.56
C LYS A 209 -0.39 -25.95 -28.20
N ILE A 210 -1.13 -26.93 -28.72
CA ILE A 210 -0.88 -28.36 -28.49
C ILE A 210 0.50 -28.77 -29.04
N GLU A 211 0.87 -28.28 -30.23
CA GLU A 211 2.15 -28.60 -30.85
C GLU A 211 3.34 -28.00 -30.07
N LEU A 212 3.25 -26.73 -29.69
CA LEU A 212 4.25 -26.06 -28.86
C LEU A 212 4.41 -26.75 -27.50
N ARG A 213 3.29 -27.14 -26.87
CA ARG A 213 3.29 -27.88 -25.61
C ARG A 213 4.11 -29.16 -25.72
N ARG A 214 3.84 -30.00 -26.74
CA ARG A 214 4.58 -31.26 -26.97
C ARG A 214 6.06 -31.01 -27.19
N HIS A 215 6.40 -29.97 -27.94
CA HIS A 215 7.80 -29.59 -28.17
C HIS A 215 8.51 -29.22 -26.86
N LEU A 216 7.90 -28.38 -26.03
CA LEU A 216 8.48 -27.95 -24.76
C LEU A 216 8.56 -29.11 -23.74
N GLU A 217 7.54 -29.95 -23.66
CA GLU A 217 7.57 -31.16 -22.83
C GLU A 217 8.72 -32.11 -23.25
N SER A 218 8.98 -32.25 -24.56
CA SER A 218 10.11 -33.07 -25.06
C SER A 218 11.50 -32.51 -24.68
N LEU A 219 11.58 -31.21 -24.38
CA LEU A 219 12.79 -30.53 -23.90
C LEU A 219 12.90 -30.54 -22.37
N GLY A 220 11.96 -31.17 -21.67
CA GLY A 220 11.95 -31.33 -20.21
C GLY A 220 11.28 -30.20 -19.44
N TYR A 221 10.53 -29.31 -20.10
CA TYR A 221 9.74 -28.30 -19.39
C TYR A 221 8.46 -28.90 -18.80
N THR A 222 8.07 -28.43 -17.61
CA THR A 222 6.73 -28.70 -17.07
C THR A 222 5.76 -27.68 -17.64
N VAL A 223 4.81 -28.12 -18.46
CA VAL A 223 3.84 -27.24 -19.12
C VAL A 223 2.45 -27.51 -18.55
N ASN A 224 1.80 -26.48 -18.02
CA ASN A 224 0.43 -26.54 -17.55
C ASN A 224 -0.46 -25.64 -18.40
N GLU A 225 -1.68 -26.07 -18.67
CA GLU A 225 -2.75 -25.19 -19.12
C GLU A 225 -3.44 -24.70 -17.84
N GLU A 226 -3.33 -23.41 -17.53
CA GLU A 226 -3.89 -22.89 -16.29
C GLU A 226 -5.37 -22.51 -16.45
N PHE A 227 -6.17 -22.91 -15.47
CA PHE A 227 -7.53 -22.41 -15.24
C PHE A 227 -7.45 -21.38 -14.11
N GLY A 228 -7.88 -20.14 -14.34
CA GLY A 228 -7.84 -19.07 -13.32
C GLY A 228 -8.02 -17.66 -13.89
N GLU A 229 -7.90 -16.64 -13.03
CA GLU A 229 -8.21 -15.23 -13.35
C GLU A 229 -7.38 -14.63 -14.50
N SER A 230 -6.15 -15.10 -14.70
CA SER A 230 -5.27 -14.58 -15.76
C SER A 230 -5.50 -15.27 -17.12
N ASN A 231 -5.94 -16.53 -17.13
CA ASN A 231 -6.27 -17.34 -18.31
C ASN A 231 -5.19 -17.27 -19.41
N PHE A 232 -3.96 -17.67 -19.08
CA PHE A 232 -2.85 -17.80 -20.03
C PHE A 232 -3.06 -19.03 -20.95
N ASP A 233 -2.54 -19.01 -22.17
CA ASP A 233 -2.55 -20.22 -23.01
C ASP A 233 -1.70 -21.36 -22.44
N LEU A 234 -0.45 -21.05 -22.05
CA LEU A 234 0.47 -22.01 -21.43
C LEU A 234 1.23 -21.37 -20.26
N LEU A 235 1.41 -22.13 -19.18
CA LEU A 235 2.27 -21.76 -18.06
C LEU A 235 3.42 -22.77 -17.93
N ILE A 236 4.64 -22.29 -18.18
CA ILE A 236 5.85 -23.09 -18.20
C ILE A 236 6.57 -22.98 -16.86
N ASN A 237 6.90 -24.13 -16.28
CA ASN A 237 7.54 -24.28 -14.97
C ASN A 237 6.86 -23.48 -13.84
N LYS A 238 5.55 -23.23 -13.98
CA LYS A 238 4.72 -22.41 -13.08
C LYS A 238 5.18 -20.94 -12.95
N ARG A 239 5.92 -20.43 -13.93
CA ARG A 239 6.62 -19.13 -13.84
C ARG A 239 6.57 -18.28 -15.10
N HIS A 240 6.57 -18.91 -16.27
CA HIS A 240 6.65 -18.20 -17.54
C HIS A 240 5.35 -18.41 -18.29
N ALA A 241 4.59 -17.32 -18.43
CA ALA A 241 3.36 -17.34 -19.19
C ALA A 241 3.65 -17.20 -20.68
N VAL A 242 2.95 -17.96 -21.51
CA VAL A 242 2.95 -17.82 -22.97
C VAL A 242 1.53 -17.57 -23.41
N GLU A 243 1.34 -16.52 -24.21
CA GLU A 243 0.09 -16.18 -24.87
C GLU A 243 0.31 -16.28 -26.38
N ILE A 244 -0.57 -16.99 -27.09
CA ILE A 244 -0.42 -17.34 -28.50
C ILE A 244 -1.49 -16.61 -29.30
N LYS A 245 -1.08 -15.97 -30.40
CA LYS A 245 -2.01 -15.35 -31.35
C LYS A 245 -1.70 -15.76 -32.78
N LYS A 246 -2.75 -16.11 -33.53
CA LYS A 246 -2.65 -16.48 -34.94
C LYS A 246 -3.29 -15.43 -35.82
N ASP A 247 -2.54 -14.94 -36.81
CA ASP A 247 -3.01 -13.96 -37.80
C ASP A 247 -3.74 -12.75 -37.16
N PRO A 248 -3.13 -12.11 -36.14
CA PRO A 248 -3.81 -11.07 -35.39
C PRO A 248 -4.09 -9.84 -36.27
N GLN A 249 -5.34 -9.38 -36.23
CA GLN A 249 -5.73 -8.07 -36.73
C GLN A 249 -5.47 -6.98 -35.68
N LEU A 250 -5.66 -5.72 -36.04
CA LEU A 250 -5.37 -4.59 -35.13
C LEU A 250 -6.11 -4.72 -33.79
N SER A 251 -7.40 -5.08 -33.83
CA SER A 251 -8.20 -5.30 -32.61
C SER A 251 -7.70 -6.47 -31.76
N GLU A 252 -7.10 -7.49 -32.38
CA GLU A 252 -6.50 -8.62 -31.65
C GLU A 252 -5.17 -8.24 -31.00
N TYR A 253 -4.38 -7.35 -31.62
CA TYR A 253 -3.18 -6.79 -30.99
C TYR A 253 -3.54 -5.93 -29.77
N ASP A 254 -4.57 -5.09 -29.85
CA ASP A 254 -5.04 -4.29 -28.71
C ASP A 254 -5.53 -5.18 -27.56
N ARG A 255 -6.28 -6.24 -27.90
CA ARG A 255 -6.73 -7.25 -26.94
C ARG A 255 -5.55 -7.97 -26.29
N LEU A 256 -4.59 -8.43 -27.11
CA LEU A 256 -3.39 -9.11 -26.64
C LEU A 256 -2.59 -8.21 -25.70
N PHE A 257 -2.44 -6.92 -26.00
CA PHE A 257 -1.77 -5.96 -25.12
C PHE A 257 -2.40 -5.94 -23.72
N GLY A 258 -3.74 -5.90 -23.65
CA GLY A 258 -4.46 -5.97 -22.38
C GLY A 258 -4.28 -7.31 -21.65
N GLN A 259 -4.23 -8.42 -22.38
CA GLN A 259 -3.94 -9.74 -21.81
C GLN A 259 -2.54 -9.79 -21.21
N LEU A 260 -1.52 -9.32 -21.93
CA LEU A 260 -0.13 -9.25 -21.45
C LEU A 260 0.00 -8.38 -20.20
N ALA A 261 -0.67 -7.23 -20.16
CA ALA A 261 -0.69 -6.37 -18.98
C ALA A 261 -1.30 -7.07 -17.76
N ARG A 262 -2.38 -7.85 -17.95
CA ARG A 262 -2.99 -8.67 -16.90
C ARG A 262 -2.06 -9.80 -16.47
N HIS A 263 -1.40 -10.48 -17.40
CA HIS A 263 -0.44 -11.54 -17.11
C HIS A 263 0.72 -11.06 -16.24
N LEU A 264 1.22 -9.86 -16.52
CA LEU A 264 2.25 -9.18 -15.74
C LEU A 264 1.84 -8.82 -14.30
N GLN A 265 0.57 -8.94 -13.93
CA GLN A 265 0.14 -8.80 -12.53
C GLN A 265 0.46 -10.06 -11.71
N HIS A 266 0.61 -11.21 -12.37
CA HIS A 266 0.82 -12.51 -11.71
C HIS A 266 2.20 -13.10 -12.00
N GLN A 267 2.80 -12.78 -13.15
CA GLN A 267 4.09 -13.30 -13.59
C GLN A 267 5.06 -12.16 -13.91
N LEU A 268 6.34 -12.34 -13.58
CA LEU A 268 7.38 -11.35 -13.92
C LEU A 268 7.80 -11.44 -15.39
N ARG A 269 7.64 -12.60 -16.02
CA ARG A 269 8.07 -12.82 -17.40
C ARG A 269 6.97 -13.48 -18.22
N VAL A 270 6.63 -12.85 -19.32
CA VAL A 270 5.54 -13.25 -20.22
C VAL A 270 6.08 -13.31 -21.65
N ILE A 271 5.55 -14.23 -22.46
CA ILE A 271 5.94 -14.42 -23.85
C ILE A 271 4.69 -14.26 -24.71
N ALA A 272 4.74 -13.36 -25.69
CA ALA A 272 3.73 -13.23 -26.72
C ALA A 272 4.22 -13.93 -27.99
N LEU A 273 3.57 -15.02 -28.39
CA LEU A 273 3.92 -15.79 -29.57
C LEU A 273 2.93 -15.51 -30.70
N ILE A 274 3.36 -14.75 -31.70
CA ILE A 274 2.56 -14.35 -32.85
C ILE A 274 2.88 -15.24 -34.04
N LEU A 275 1.88 -15.92 -34.57
CA LEU A 275 1.97 -16.82 -35.71
C LEU A 275 1.26 -16.19 -36.92
N ASP A 276 1.83 -16.34 -38.12
CA ASP A 276 1.23 -15.87 -39.37
C ASP A 276 0.93 -14.35 -39.36
N ALA A 277 1.81 -13.52 -38.80
CA ALA A 277 1.55 -12.08 -38.68
C ALA A 277 1.34 -11.41 -40.07
N PRO A 278 0.16 -10.83 -40.37
CA PRO A 278 -0.21 -10.43 -41.74
C PRO A 278 0.48 -9.15 -42.22
N SER A 279 0.97 -8.31 -41.31
CA SER A 279 1.58 -7.02 -41.62
C SER A 279 2.77 -6.76 -40.69
N GLU A 280 3.93 -6.48 -41.30
CA GLU A 280 5.16 -6.17 -40.57
C GLU A 280 5.04 -4.87 -39.78
N ASP A 281 4.39 -3.86 -40.35
CA ASP A 281 4.20 -2.56 -39.69
C ASP A 281 3.35 -2.69 -38.43
N LYS A 282 2.25 -3.46 -38.51
CA LYS A 282 1.37 -3.70 -37.34
C LYS A 282 2.11 -4.47 -36.25
N PHE A 283 2.87 -5.49 -36.64
CA PHE A 283 3.70 -6.26 -35.70
C PHE A 283 4.75 -5.38 -35.03
N SER A 284 5.49 -4.59 -35.81
CA SER A 284 6.54 -3.69 -35.31
C SER A 284 5.98 -2.63 -34.35
N ASN A 285 4.84 -2.04 -34.70
CA ASN A 285 4.14 -1.09 -33.84
C ASN A 285 3.70 -1.74 -32.51
N PHE A 286 3.11 -2.94 -32.57
CA PHE A 286 2.73 -3.69 -31.37
C PHE A 286 3.93 -3.98 -30.46
N THR A 287 5.03 -4.48 -31.02
CA THR A 287 6.27 -4.74 -30.26
C THR A 287 6.78 -3.47 -29.59
N SER A 288 6.77 -2.34 -30.32
CA SER A 288 7.20 -1.03 -29.79
C SER A 288 6.33 -0.56 -28.61
N LEU A 289 5.01 -0.79 -28.68
CA LEU A 289 4.10 -0.49 -27.59
C LEU A 289 4.34 -1.39 -26.38
N VAL A 290 4.54 -2.69 -26.58
CA VAL A 290 4.86 -3.64 -25.51
C VAL A 290 6.13 -3.21 -24.77
N ASP A 291 7.20 -2.93 -25.51
CA ASP A 291 8.48 -2.49 -24.94
C ASP A 291 8.34 -1.17 -24.16
N THR A 292 7.60 -0.21 -24.72
CA THR A 292 7.45 1.12 -24.10
C THR A 292 6.62 1.08 -22.81
N TYR A 293 5.56 0.27 -22.78
CA TYR A 293 4.54 0.38 -21.73
C TYR A 293 4.52 -0.79 -20.75
N LEU A 294 4.91 -2.01 -21.17
CA LEU A 294 4.80 -3.22 -20.36
C LEU A 294 6.13 -3.69 -19.78
N CYS A 295 7.24 -3.49 -20.50
CA CYS A 295 8.59 -3.81 -20.02
C CYS A 295 9.08 -2.72 -19.05
N LYS A 296 8.71 -2.83 -17.77
CA LYS A 296 9.09 -1.89 -16.70
C LYS A 296 9.64 -2.62 -15.49
N ASP A 297 10.63 -2.01 -14.84
CA ASP A 297 11.29 -2.54 -13.65
C ASP A 297 11.85 -3.95 -13.91
N GLU A 298 11.41 -4.96 -13.15
CA GLU A 298 11.81 -6.37 -13.29
C GLU A 298 10.88 -7.16 -14.24
N LYS A 299 9.86 -6.52 -14.82
CA LYS A 299 8.86 -7.18 -15.67
C LYS A 299 9.28 -7.18 -17.13
N ILE A 300 9.22 -8.35 -17.76
CA ILE A 300 9.67 -8.54 -19.14
C ILE A 300 8.57 -9.22 -19.95
N VAL A 301 8.32 -8.68 -21.13
CA VAL A 301 7.50 -9.32 -22.16
C VAL A 301 8.38 -9.56 -23.38
N GLU A 302 8.47 -10.82 -23.80
CA GLU A 302 9.19 -11.19 -25.02
C GLU A 302 8.18 -11.43 -26.15
N VAL A 303 8.28 -10.68 -27.24
CA VAL A 303 7.40 -10.84 -28.41
C VAL A 303 8.13 -11.64 -29.50
N ILE A 304 7.63 -12.83 -29.81
CA ILE A 304 8.21 -13.75 -30.80
C ILE A 304 7.26 -13.88 -31.99
N LYS A 305 7.76 -13.61 -33.19
CA LYS A 305 7.04 -13.86 -34.45
C LYS A 305 7.48 -15.21 -35.07
N LYS A 306 6.52 -15.94 -35.64
CA LYS A 306 6.71 -17.13 -36.49
C LYS A 306 5.95 -17.01 -37.79
#